data_AF-A0A963Q7S0-F1
#
_entry.id   AF-A0A963Q7S0-F1
#
_cell.length_a   1.000
_cell.length_b   1.000
_cell.length_c   1.000
_cell.angle_alpha   90.00
_cell.angle_beta   90.00
_cell.angle_gamma   90.00
#
_symmetry.space_group_name_H-M   'P 1'
#
loop_
_entity.id
_entity.type
_entity.pdbx_description
1 polymer ?
#
loop_
_entity_poly.entity_id
_entity_poly.type
_entity_poly.pdbx_seq_one_letter_code
_entity_poly.pdbx_strand_id
1 'polypeptide(L)'
;IVKWVMYGMMEAEEYGVTQANVDKMKTSSDDPVVQRLLGGGNEDTGKLLGLDKDWLARVIKAVGNYGESYDRNLGPNTALNLPRGLNNLWNKGGLMYPYPAR
;
A
#
# COMPACT_ATOMS: atom_id res chain seq x y z
N ILE A 1 8.57 -7.59 9.64
CA ILE A 1 8.76 -6.93 8.33
C ILE A 1 7.81 -7.50 7.27
N VAL A 2 7.93 -8.77 6.84
CA VAL A 2 7.13 -9.37 5.74
C VAL A 2 5.61 -9.11 5.87
N LYS A 3 5.04 -9.39 7.04
CA LYS A 3 3.62 -9.14 7.33
C LYS A 3 3.20 -7.68 7.09
N TRP A 4 4.06 -6.73 7.48
CA TRP A 4 3.79 -5.30 7.37
C TRP A 4 3.93 -4.78 5.94
N VAL A 5 4.81 -5.36 5.14
CA VAL A 5 4.88 -5.07 3.69
C VAL A 5 3.52 -5.36 3.04
N MET A 6 2.96 -6.53 3.33
CA MET A 6 1.68 -6.95 2.76
C MET A 6 0.51 -6.04 3.20
N TYR A 7 0.41 -5.72 4.50
CA TYR A 7 -0.62 -4.79 4.97
C TYR A 7 -0.43 -3.36 4.47
N GLY A 8 0.81 -2.87 4.44
CA GLY A 8 1.11 -1.54 3.93
C GLY A 8 0.76 -1.38 2.45
N MET A 9 0.93 -2.43 1.64
CA MET A 9 0.50 -2.43 0.24
C MET A 9 -1.03 -2.41 0.08
N MET A 10 -1.78 -3.08 0.97
CA MET A 10 -3.25 -3.02 0.99
C MET A 10 -3.76 -1.66 1.47
N GLU A 11 -3.16 -1.12 2.54
CA GLU A 11 -3.51 0.20 3.08
C GLU A 11 -3.20 1.29 2.05
N ALA A 12 -2.07 1.20 1.34
CA ALA A 12 -1.78 2.08 0.21
C ALA A 12 -2.87 2.03 -0.87
N GLU A 13 -3.39 0.85 -1.23
CA GLU A 13 -4.52 0.73 -2.17
C GLU A 13 -5.80 1.37 -1.62
N GLU A 14 -6.10 1.17 -0.33
CA GLU A 14 -7.27 1.72 0.33
C GLU A 14 -7.27 3.25 0.33
N TYR A 15 -6.12 3.87 0.55
CA TYR A 15 -5.94 5.34 0.51
C TYR A 15 -5.58 5.88 -0.89
N GLY A 16 -5.61 5.06 -1.93
CA GLY A 16 -5.34 5.49 -3.30
C GLY A 16 -3.89 5.91 -3.56
N VAL A 17 -2.95 5.47 -2.73
CA VAL A 17 -1.51 5.65 -2.96
C VAL A 17 -1.04 4.61 -3.98
N THR A 18 -0.42 5.07 -5.05
CA THR A 18 0.05 4.26 -6.18
C THR A 18 1.55 4.46 -6.41
N GLN A 19 2.14 3.59 -7.23
CA GLN A 19 3.52 3.78 -7.69
C GLN A 19 3.72 5.16 -8.33
N ALA A 20 2.71 5.66 -9.05
CA ALA A 20 2.79 6.93 -9.77
C ALA A 20 2.67 8.18 -8.88
N ASN A 21 1.98 8.09 -7.73
CA ASN A 21 1.71 9.26 -6.89
C ASN A 21 2.44 9.25 -5.53
N VAL A 22 3.15 8.17 -5.17
CA VAL A 22 3.75 8.00 -3.84
C VAL A 22 4.64 9.15 -3.40
N ASP A 23 5.50 9.68 -4.28
CA ASP A 23 6.40 10.80 -3.96
C ASP A 23 5.61 12.10 -3.68
N LYS A 24 4.52 12.31 -4.44
CA LYS A 24 3.61 13.45 -4.22
C LYS A 24 2.86 13.27 -2.91
N MET A 25 2.22 12.12 -2.69
CA MET A 25 1.45 11.83 -1.49
C MET A 25 2.29 11.94 -0.22
N LYS A 26 3.57 11.53 -0.27
CA LYS A 26 4.50 11.67 0.85
C LYS A 26 4.71 13.12 1.29
N THR A 27 4.69 14.07 0.36
CA THR A 27 5.03 15.48 0.61
C THR A 27 3.82 16.40 0.75
N SER A 28 2.69 16.05 0.11
CA SER A 28 1.53 16.93 0.00
C SER A 28 0.24 16.39 0.62
N SER A 29 0.25 15.17 1.17
CA SER A 29 -0.96 14.63 1.81
C SER A 29 -1.16 15.24 3.19
N ASP A 30 -2.36 15.76 3.45
CA ASP A 30 -2.79 16.21 4.79
C ASP A 30 -3.44 15.08 5.60
N ASP A 31 -3.67 13.90 5.00
CA ASP A 31 -4.19 12.73 5.70
C ASP A 31 -3.11 12.15 6.63
N PRO A 32 -3.34 12.13 7.96
CA PRO A 32 -2.36 11.59 8.93
C PRO A 32 -2.02 10.12 8.70
N VAL A 33 -2.95 9.33 8.16
CA VAL A 33 -2.72 7.91 7.86
C VAL A 33 -1.74 7.78 6.71
N VAL A 34 -1.96 8.52 5.61
CA VAL A 34 -1.03 8.55 4.46
C VAL A 34 0.35 9.08 4.88
N GLN A 35 0.40 10.13 5.70
CA GLN A 35 1.66 10.64 6.21
C GLN A 35 2.43 9.57 6.99
N ARG A 36 1.78 8.90 7.95
CA ARG A 36 2.39 7.81 8.72
C ARG A 36 2.83 6.64 7.85
N LEU A 37 2.01 6.27 6.86
CA LEU A 37 2.26 5.18 5.93
C LEU A 37 3.51 5.42 5.08
N LEU A 38 3.72 6.67 4.63
CA LEU A 38 4.79 7.02 3.68
C LEU A 38 6.02 7.65 4.33
N GLY A 39 6.06 7.71 5.66
CA GLY A 39 7.14 8.35 6.40
C GLY A 39 7.11 9.88 6.39
N GLY A 40 5.96 10.47 6.07
CA GLY A 40 5.63 11.87 6.35
C GLY A 40 5.38 12.11 7.85
N GLY A 41 5.04 13.36 8.21
CA GLY A 41 4.70 13.74 9.59
C GLY A 41 5.82 13.46 10.62
N ASN A 42 5.44 13.24 11.88
CA ASN A 42 6.40 13.03 12.99
C ASN A 42 6.54 11.56 13.43
N GLU A 43 5.69 10.67 12.92
CA GLU A 43 5.69 9.25 13.31
C GLU A 43 6.65 8.42 12.46
N ASP A 44 7.35 7.47 13.08
CA ASP A 44 8.36 6.61 12.43
C ASP A 44 8.08 5.14 12.73
N THR A 45 7.20 4.55 11.93
CA THR A 45 6.85 3.13 12.01
C THR A 45 8.00 2.22 11.56
N GLY A 46 8.95 2.74 10.77
CA GLY A 46 10.12 2.02 10.30
C GLY A 46 11.03 1.57 11.43
N LYS A 47 11.26 2.44 12.44
CA LYS A 47 12.10 2.12 13.61
C LYS A 47 11.66 0.87 14.36
N LEU A 48 10.35 0.64 14.50
CA LEU A 48 9.79 -0.55 15.16
C LEU A 48 10.12 -1.86 14.41
N LEU A 49 10.47 -1.74 13.13
CA LEU A 49 10.82 -2.83 12.24
C LEU A 49 12.32 -2.93 11.96
N GLY A 50 13.15 -2.04 12.55
CA GLY A 50 14.57 -1.94 12.24
C GLY A 50 14.86 -1.38 10.84
N LEU A 51 13.92 -0.60 10.29
CA LEU A 51 14.02 0.05 8.99
C LEU A 51 14.01 1.57 9.17
N ASP A 52 14.34 2.33 8.13
CA ASP A 52 14.11 3.76 8.13
C ASP A 52 12.65 4.10 7.83
N LYS A 53 12.32 5.37 8.09
CA LYS A 53 10.97 5.93 8.00
C LYS A 53 10.30 5.78 6.63
N ASP A 54 11.10 5.70 5.57
CA ASP A 54 10.62 5.68 4.18
C ASP A 54 10.40 4.27 3.63
N TRP A 55 10.51 3.23 4.47
CA TRP A 55 10.52 1.84 4.03
C TRP A 55 9.34 1.48 3.13
N LEU A 56 8.13 1.87 3.50
CA LEU A 56 6.92 1.52 2.76
C LEU A 56 6.78 2.39 1.50
N ALA A 57 7.15 3.67 1.54
CA ALA A 57 7.21 4.50 0.35
C ALA A 57 8.12 3.87 -0.72
N ARG A 58 9.26 3.27 -0.33
CA ARG A 58 10.13 2.53 -1.25
C ARG A 58 9.51 1.24 -1.78
N VAL A 59 8.76 0.50 -0.96
CA VAL A 59 8.00 -0.68 -1.43
C VAL A 59 7.00 -0.25 -2.51
N ILE A 60 6.16 0.74 -2.24
CA ILE A 60 5.15 1.21 -3.21
C ILE A 60 5.83 1.76 -4.47
N LYS A 61 6.97 2.45 -4.35
CA LYS A 61 7.74 2.92 -5.51
C LYS A 61 8.32 1.78 -6.34
N ALA A 62 8.68 0.65 -5.72
CA ALA A 62 9.26 -0.48 -6.43
C ALA A 62 8.21 -1.38 -7.09
N VAL A 63 7.11 -1.68 -6.40
CA VAL A 63 6.14 -2.70 -6.85
C VAL A 63 4.69 -2.21 -6.94
N GLY A 64 4.41 -0.97 -6.55
CA GLY A 64 3.05 -0.44 -6.44
C GLY A 64 2.33 -0.93 -5.19
N ASN A 65 1.06 -0.54 -5.07
CA ASN A 65 0.16 -1.05 -4.04
C ASN A 65 -0.34 -2.47 -4.38
N TYR A 66 -1.16 -3.05 -3.50
CA TYR A 66 -1.68 -4.41 -3.68
C TYR A 66 -2.49 -4.56 -4.97
N GLY A 67 -3.38 -3.61 -5.28
CA GLY A 67 -4.17 -3.61 -6.51
C GLY A 67 -3.31 -3.53 -7.78
N GLU A 68 -2.32 -2.65 -7.82
CA GLU A 68 -1.39 -2.53 -8.95
C GLU A 68 -0.60 -3.83 -9.18
N SER A 69 -0.14 -4.45 -8.09
CA SER A 69 0.55 -5.74 -8.16
C SER A 69 -0.38 -6.87 -8.62
N TYR A 70 -1.64 -6.87 -8.17
CA TYR A 70 -2.63 -7.85 -8.62
C TYR A 70 -2.94 -7.67 -10.10
N ASP A 71 -3.27 -6.45 -10.53
CA ASP A 71 -3.74 -6.18 -11.88
C ASP A 71 -2.67 -6.44 -12.94
N ARG A 72 -1.40 -6.15 -12.61
CA ARG A 72 -0.25 -6.42 -13.49
C ARG A 72 0.04 -7.91 -13.70
N ASN A 73 -0.27 -8.76 -12.72
CA ASN A 73 0.14 -10.17 -12.72
C ASN A 73 -1.02 -11.15 -12.95
N LEU A 74 -2.22 -10.81 -12.49
CA LEU A 74 -3.40 -11.69 -12.49
C LEU A 74 -4.62 -11.05 -13.12
N GLY A 75 -4.68 -9.72 -13.17
CA GLY A 75 -5.89 -8.98 -13.53
C GLY A 75 -6.31 -9.06 -15.00
N PRO A 76 -7.28 -8.23 -15.41
CA PRO A 76 -7.94 -8.33 -16.70
C PRO A 76 -7.03 -8.16 -17.92
N ASN A 77 -5.92 -7.46 -17.73
CA ASN A 77 -4.94 -7.18 -18.79
C ASN A 77 -3.87 -8.28 -18.92
N THR A 78 -4.06 -9.43 -18.26
CA THR A 78 -3.14 -10.58 -18.30
C THR A 78 -3.81 -11.78 -18.96
N ALA A 79 -3.01 -12.77 -19.36
CA ALA A 79 -3.54 -14.01 -19.92
C ALA A 79 -4.45 -14.78 -18.93
N LEU A 80 -4.31 -14.53 -17.62
CA LEU A 80 -5.11 -15.17 -16.58
C LEU A 80 -6.50 -14.54 -16.44
N ASN A 81 -6.61 -13.22 -16.67
CA ASN A 81 -7.86 -12.46 -16.62
C ASN A 81 -8.72 -12.78 -15.38
N LEU A 82 -8.10 -12.82 -14.21
CA LEU A 82 -8.77 -13.15 -12.96
C LEU A 82 -9.39 -11.88 -12.35
N PRO A 83 -10.71 -11.86 -12.12
CA PRO A 83 -11.33 -10.78 -11.37
C PRO A 83 -10.90 -10.82 -9.90
N ARG A 84 -10.87 -9.66 -9.23
CA ARG A 84 -10.43 -9.55 -7.83
C ARG A 84 -11.19 -10.48 -6.89
N GLY A 85 -12.51 -10.56 -7.01
CA GLY A 85 -13.36 -11.43 -6.17
C GLY A 85 -13.05 -11.26 -4.67
N LEU A 86 -12.74 -12.36 -3.98
CA LEU A 86 -12.36 -12.34 -2.56
C LEU A 86 -11.05 -11.58 -2.29
N ASN A 87 -10.19 -11.42 -3.29
CA ASN A 87 -8.96 -10.62 -3.20
C ASN A 87 -9.22 -9.11 -3.38
N ASN A 88 -10.48 -8.66 -3.42
CA ASN A 88 -10.77 -7.23 -3.36
C ASN A 88 -10.59 -6.68 -1.94
N LEU A 89 -10.50 -5.36 -1.81
CA LEU A 89 -10.49 -4.73 -0.49
C LEU A 89 -11.78 -5.06 0.27
N TRP A 90 -11.65 -5.15 1.60
CA TRP A 90 -12.75 -5.44 2.51
C TRP A 90 -13.95 -4.48 2.32
N ASN A 91 -13.68 -3.20 2.08
CA ASN A 91 -14.69 -2.16 1.84
C ASN A 91 -15.23 -2.13 0.39
N LYS A 92 -14.75 -3.05 -0.47
CA LYS A 92 -15.18 -3.25 -1.87
C LYS A 92 -15.71 -4.66 -2.10
N GLY A 93 -16.19 -5.32 -1.04
CA GLY A 93 -16.82 -6.65 -1.11
C GLY A 93 -15.85 -7.84 -1.19
N GLY A 94 -14.57 -7.62 -0.90
CA GLY A 94 -13.58 -8.69 -0.75
C GLY A 94 -13.20 -8.95 0.71
N LEU A 95 -12.08 -9.64 0.93
CA LEU A 95 -11.59 -10.07 2.24
C LEU A 95 -10.23 -9.45 2.61
N MET A 96 -9.63 -8.68 1.70
CA MET A 96 -8.32 -8.09 1.94
C MET A 96 -8.46 -6.89 2.88
N TYR A 97 -8.12 -7.11 4.15
CA TYR A 97 -8.20 -6.12 5.22
C TYR A 97 -6.78 -5.75 5.69
N PRO A 98 -6.33 -4.49 5.50
CA PRO A 98 -5.08 -4.03 6.08
C PRO A 98 -5.22 -3.84 7.59
N TYR A 99 -4.34 -4.43 8.39
CA TYR A 99 -4.19 -3.94 9.75
C TYR A 99 -3.55 -2.54 9.70
N PRO A 100 -4.14 -1.54 10.37
CA PRO A 100 -3.62 -0.18 10.34
C PRO A 100 -2.16 -0.15 10.80
N ALA A 101 -1.27 0.43 10.00
CA ALA A 101 0.13 0.65 10.37
C ALA A 101 0.22 1.78 11.41
N ARG A 102 0.05 1.46 12.69
CA ARG A 102 0.05 2.37 13.85
C ARG A 102 0.77 1.75 15.05
#